data_AF-A0A946NRW1-F1
#
_entry.id   AF-A0A946NRW1-F1
#
_cell.length_a   1.000
_cell.length_b   1.000
_cell.length_c   1.000
_cell.angle_alpha   90.00
_cell.angle_beta   90.00
_cell.angle_gamma   90.00
#
_symmetry.space_group_name_H-M   'P 1'
#
loop_
_entity.id
_entity.type
_entity.pdbx_description
1 polymer ?
#
loop_
_entity_poly.entity_id
_entity_poly.type
_entity_poly.pdbx_seq_one_letter_code
_entity_poly.pdbx_strand_id
1 'polypeptide(L)' 'MLKAADFYSDANSTVFDVIFDLYKQNKPIDLITVKEKLDDKKLLDKI' A
#
# COMPACT_ATOMS: atom_id res chain seq x y z
N MET A 1 -17.44 2.59 2.58
CA MET A 1 -16.03 2.40 2.99
C MET A 1 -15.23 2.13 1.72
N LEU A 2 -14.12 2.83 1.51
CA LEU A 2 -13.29 2.71 0.31
C LEU A 2 -12.57 1.35 0.28
N LYS A 3 -12.48 0.73 -0.90
CA LYS A 3 -11.79 -0.54 -1.18
C LYS A 3 -10.71 -0.32 -2.22
N ALA A 4 -9.70 -1.19 -2.25
CA ALA A 4 -8.63 -1.14 -3.26
C ALA A 4 -9.18 -1.18 -4.70
N ALA A 5 -10.21 -2.00 -4.93
CA ALA A 5 -10.88 -2.10 -6.24
C ALA A 5 -11.66 -0.84 -6.67
N ASP A 6 -11.85 0.14 -5.79
CA ASP A 6 -12.51 1.40 -6.14
C ASP A 6 -11.55 2.37 -6.88
N PHE A 7 -10.25 2.08 -6.89
CA PHE A 7 -9.25 2.89 -7.59
C PHE A 7 -9.16 2.52 -9.08
N TYR A 8 -9.13 3.52 -9.94
CA TYR A 8 -8.93 3.34 -11.39
C TYR A 8 -7.50 2.87 -11.76
N SER A 9 -6.50 3.30 -10.98
CA SER A 9 -5.10 2.94 -11.18
C SER A 9 -4.73 1.74 -10.32
N ASP A 10 -4.18 0.71 -10.96
CA ASP A 10 -3.64 -0.48 -10.28
C ASP A 10 -2.54 -0.12 -9.27
N ALA A 11 -1.74 0.90 -9.57
CA ALA A 11 -0.72 1.41 -8.65
C ALA A 11 -1.38 1.97 -7.37
N ASN A 12 -2.42 2.79 -7.51
CA ASN A 12 -3.14 3.36 -6.36
C ASN A 12 -3.88 2.28 -5.54
N SER A 13 -4.48 1.29 -6.22
CA SER A 13 -5.07 0.12 -5.57
C SER A 13 -4.03 -0.63 -4.72
N THR A 14 -2.84 -0.85 -5.29
CA THR A 14 -1.72 -1.52 -4.62
C THR A 14 -1.20 -0.72 -3.41
N VAL A 15 -1.04 0.60 -3.56
CA VAL A 15 -0.64 1.47 -2.45
C VAL A 15 -1.68 1.43 -1.33
N PHE A 16 -2.97 1.46 -1.67
CA PHE A 16 -4.04 1.38 -0.68
C PHE A 16 -4.01 0.05 0.10
N ASP A 17 -3.80 -1.09 -0.57
CA ASP A 17 -3.65 -2.39 0.09
C ASP A 17 -2.46 -2.41 1.06
N VAL A 18 -1.33 -1.81 0.68
CA VAL A 18 -0.16 -1.69 1.56
C VAL A 18 -0.46 -0.83 2.78
N ILE A 19 -1.12 0.32 2.59
CA ILE A 19 -1.55 1.19 3.68
C ILE A 19 -2.49 0.44 4.64
N PHE A 20 -3.44 -0.32 4.09
CA PHE A 20 -4.39 -1.09 4.90
C PHE A 20 -3.73 -2.23 5.69
N ASP A 21 -2.71 -2.87 5.13
CA ASP A 21 -1.92 -3.87 5.84
C ASP A 21 -1.10 -3.27 6.99
N LEU A 22 -0.52 -2.08 6.80
CA LEU A 22 0.18 -1.35 7.87
C LEU A 22 -0.79 -0.95 8.99
N TYR A 23 -1.98 -0.46 8.61
CA TYR A 23 -3.06 -0.15 9.55
C TYR A 23 -3.43 -1.36 10.42
N LYS A 24 -3.68 -2.53 9.81
CA LYS A 24 -4.01 -3.77 10.56
C LYS A 24 -2.93 -4.20 11.54
N GLN A 25 -1.68 -3.85 11.27
CA GLN A 25 -0.53 -4.17 12.13
C GLN A 25 -0.26 -3.09 13.18
N ASN A 26 -1.09 -2.04 13.27
CA ASN A 26 -0.84 -0.85 14.09
C ASN A 26 0.55 -0.23 13.82
N LYS A 27 1.02 -0.30 12.57
CA LYS A 27 2.27 0.35 12.15
C LYS A 27 1.99 1.79 11.68
N PRO A 28 2.95 2.71 11.85
CA PRO A 28 2.88 4.03 11.24
C PRO A 28 2.65 3.93 9.72
N ILE A 29 1.89 4.88 9.19
CA ILE A 29 1.63 5.01 7.75
C ILE A 29 2.23 6.33 7.29
N ASP A 30 3.42 6.23 6.71
CA ASP A 30 4.18 7.34 6.14
C ASP A 30 4.94 6.85 4.90
N LEU A 31 5.66 7.75 4.23
CA LEU A 31 6.37 7.42 3.00
C LEU A 31 7.44 6.34 3.20
N ILE A 32 8.09 6.29 4.38
CA ILE A 32 9.16 5.35 4.67
C ILE A 32 8.58 3.95 4.84
N THR A 33 7.60 3.81 5.73
CA THR A 33 6.94 2.54 6.05
C THR A 33 6.19 1.95 4.85
N VAL A 34 5.55 2.79 4.04
CA VAL A 34 4.88 2.34 2.80
C VAL A 34 5.92 1.88 1.76
N LYS A 35 7.02 2.63 1.58
CA LYS A 35 8.11 2.24 0.67
C LYS A 35 8.74 0.92 1.08
N GLU A 36 9.11 0.77 2.34
CA GLU A 36 9.67 -0.47 2.90
C GLU A 36 8.72 -1.64 2.65
N LYS A 37 7.41 -1.46 2.92
CA LYS A 37 6.43 -2.53 2.74
C LYS A 37 6.18 -2.88 1.27
N LEU A 38 6.26 -1.91 0.36
CA LEU A 38 6.20 -2.14 -1.08
C LEU A 38 7.42 -2.92 -1.59
N ASP A 39 8.61 -2.59 -1.08
CA ASP A 39 9.87 -3.26 -1.42
C ASP A 39 9.89 -4.71 -0.88
N ASP A 40 9.50 -4.92 0.38
CA ASP A 40 9.31 -6.25 0.99
C ASP A 40 8.40 -7.15 0.15
N LYS A 41 7.37 -6.56 -0.47
CA LYS A 41 6.42 -7.26 -1.33
C LYS A 41 6.88 -7.38 -2.80
N LYS A 42 8.03 -6.82 -3.16
CA LYS A 42 8.53 -6.73 -4.55
C LYS A 42 7.54 -6.05 -5.51
N LEU A 43 6.83 -5.05 -5.00
CA LEU A 43 5.83 -4.28 -5.73
C LEU A 43 6.33 -2.89 -6.12
N LEU A 44 7.45 -2.43 -5.58
CA LEU A 44 7.99 -1.10 -5.83
C LEU A 44 8.23 -0.84 -7.32
N ASP A 45 8.73 -1.82 -8.07
CA ASP A 45 9.00 -1.71 -9.50
C ASP A 45 7.74 -1.68 -10.39
N LYS A 46 6.56 -1.92 -9.80
CA LYS A 46 5.26 -1.94 -10.50
C LYS A 46 4.46 -0.66 -10.30
N ILE A 47 5.00 0.29 -9.54
CA ILE A 47 4.37 1.54 -9.12
C ILE A 47 4.95 2.70 -9.94
#